data_AF-X1AFL3-F1
#
_entry.id   AF-X1AFL3-F1
#
_cell.length_a   1.000
_cell.length_b   1.000
_cell.length_c   1.000
_cell.angle_alpha   90.00
_cell.angle_beta   90.00
_cell.angle_gamma   90.00
#
_symmetry.space_group_name_H-M   'P 1'
#
loop_
_entity.id
_entity.type
_entity.pdbx_description
1 polymer ?
#
loop_
_entity_poly.entity_id
_entity_poly.type
_entity_poly.pdbx_seq_one_letter_code
_entity_poly.pdbx_strand_id
1 'polypeptide(L)' 'PPSGRSDNIGIKIMKKKYPIIYAFIDSQNLNLGTRKDIYNKKGKRIYTGWKLDFKKFRIYLSDKFHVSKAF' A
#
# COMPACT_ATOMS: atom_id res chain seq x y z
N PRO A 1 37.49 -34.95 30.11
CA PRO A 1 36.74 -35.06 28.83
C PRO A 1 36.10 -36.47 28.71
N PRO A 2 34.96 -36.66 28.00
CA PRO A 2 34.29 -35.81 27.01
C PRO A 2 33.10 -35.04 27.65
N SER A 3 32.75 -33.77 27.39
CA SER A 3 32.70 -32.92 26.19
C SER A 3 31.88 -33.52 25.03
N GLY A 4 30.57 -33.33 25.04
CA GLY A 4 29.70 -33.84 23.96
C GLY A 4 28.27 -33.28 23.96
N ARG A 5 28.11 -32.16 23.25
CA ARG A 5 26.89 -31.57 22.64
C ARG A 5 25.59 -31.49 23.47
N SER A 6 25.28 -30.27 23.90
CA SER A 6 23.89 -29.80 23.88
C SER A 6 23.44 -29.79 22.42
N ASP A 7 22.62 -30.77 22.02
CA ASP A 7 21.97 -30.73 20.73
C ASP A 7 21.01 -29.54 20.72
N ASN A 8 21.50 -28.43 20.15
CA ASN A 8 20.67 -27.33 19.69
C ASN A 8 19.76 -27.92 18.62
N ILE A 9 18.61 -28.43 19.05
CA ILE A 9 17.48 -28.79 18.20
C ILE A 9 17.02 -27.46 17.59
N GLY A 10 17.70 -27.09 16.50
CA GLY A 10 17.41 -25.92 15.71
C GLY A 10 16.04 -26.11 15.10
N ILE A 11 15.01 -25.64 15.80
CA ILE A 11 13.70 -25.41 15.23
C ILE A 11 13.93 -24.39 14.11
N LYS A 12 14.11 -24.89 12.89
CA LYS A 12 14.16 -24.09 11.67
C LYS A 12 12.75 -23.53 11.47
N ILE A 13 12.47 -22.39 12.09
CA ILE A 13 11.22 -21.66 11.88
C ILE A 13 11.20 -21.28 10.39
N MET A 14 10.42 -22.02 9.61
CA MET A 14 10.13 -21.64 8.23
C MET A 14 9.39 -20.30 8.29
N LYS A 15 10.08 -19.20 7.94
CA LYS A 15 9.45 -17.89 7.80
C LYS A 15 8.24 -18.05 6.87
N LYS A 16 7.05 -17.75 7.39
CA LYS A 16 5.81 -17.77 6.63
C LYS A 16 5.99 -16.82 5.44
N LYS A 17 5.97 -17.36 4.22
CA LYS A 17 6.18 -16.58 3.01
C LYS A 17 4.85 -15.91 2.65
N TYR A 18 4.70 -14.65 3.01
CA TYR A 18 3.52 -13.88 2.63
C TYR A 18 3.45 -13.73 1.10
N PRO A 19 2.25 -13.72 0.51
CA PRO A 19 2.10 -13.46 -0.91
C PRO A 19 2.61 -12.06 -1.23
N ILE A 20 3.35 -11.93 -2.32
CA ILE A 20 3.79 -10.63 -2.82
C ILE A 20 2.61 -10.02 -3.59
N ILE A 21 2.14 -8.86 -3.14
CA ILE A 21 1.00 -8.17 -3.75
C ILE A 21 1.51 -7.05 -4.65
N TYR A 22 1.01 -7.05 -5.88
CA TYR A 22 1.31 -6.03 -6.89
C TYR A 22 0.05 -5.20 -7.16
N ALA A 23 0.23 -3.89 -7.34
CA ALA A 23 -0.84 -2.99 -7.75
C ALA A 23 -0.45 -2.29 -9.06
N PHE A 24 -1.37 -2.25 -10.01
CA PHE A 24 -1.22 -1.50 -11.26
C PHE A 24 -2.25 -0.36 -11.24
N ILE A 25 -1.79 0.87 -11.18
CA ILE A 25 -2.64 2.05 -11.02
C ILE A 25 -2.44 3.00 -12.19
N ASP A 26 -3.54 3.32 -12.87
CA ASP A 26 -3.56 4.43 -13.81
C ASP A 26 -3.57 5.77 -13.05
N SER A 27 -2.38 6.33 -12.87
CA SER A 27 -2.18 7.61 -12.18
C SER A 27 -2.85 8.80 -12.88
N GLN A 28 -3.02 8.74 -14.21
CA GLN A 28 -3.64 9.81 -14.98
C GLN A 28 -5.14 9.85 -14.71
N ASN A 29 -5.81 8.71 -14.83
CA ASN A 29 -7.24 8.61 -14.58
C ASN A 29 -7.59 8.91 -13.12
N LEU A 30 -6.77 8.47 -12.17
CA LEU A 30 -6.97 8.75 -10.75
C LEU A 30 -6.86 10.26 -10.43
N ASN A 31 -5.85 10.94 -10.99
CA ASN A 31 -5.67 12.37 -10.79
C ASN A 31 -6.79 13.19 -11.46
N LEU A 32 -7.22 12.80 -12.67
CA LEU A 32 -8.32 13.49 -13.36
C LEU A 32 -9.67 13.33 -12.64
N GLY A 33 -9.94 12.13 -12.10
CA GLY A 33 -11.18 11.84 -11.39
C GLY A 33 -11.32 12.58 -10.06
N THR A 34 -10.20 12.83 -9.37
CA THR A 34 -10.21 13.44 -8.03
C THR A 34 -10.07 14.96 -8.04
N ARG A 35 -9.49 15.55 -9.10
CA ARG A 35 -9.13 16.98 -9.14
C ARG A 35 -10.30 17.96 -9.35
N LYS A 36 -11.49 17.49 -9.73
CA LYS A 36 -12.59 18.39 -10.13
C LYS A 36 -13.38 18.92 -8.93
N ASP A 37 -13.53 20.25 -8.85
CA ASP A 37 -14.53 20.89 -8.00
C ASP A 37 -15.94 20.59 -8.54
N ILE A 38 -16.89 20.35 -7.64
CA ILE A 38 -18.30 20.13 -8.00
C ILE A 38 -19.11 21.31 -7.49
N TYR A 39 -20.02 21.81 -8.34
CA TYR A 39 -20.89 22.94 -8.07
C TYR A 39 -22.36 22.50 -8.16
N ASN A 40 -23.22 23.10 -7.35
CA ASN A 40 -24.66 22.86 -7.45
C ASN A 40 -25.30 23.72 -8.56
N LYS A 41 -26.60 23.53 -8.82
CA LYS A 41 -27.36 24.28 -9.84
C LYS A 41 -27.40 25.81 -9.62
N LYS A 42 -27.06 26.28 -8.42
CA LYS A 42 -26.98 27.70 -8.06
C LYS A 42 -25.56 28.26 -8.17
N GLY A 43 -24.61 27.49 -8.71
CA GLY A 43 -23.21 27.89 -8.85
C GLY A 43 -22.40 27.83 -7.54
N LYS A 44 -22.96 27.31 -6.43
CA LYS A 44 -22.22 27.15 -5.17
C LYS A 44 -21.36 25.89 -5.24
N ARG A 45 -20.07 26.01 -4.94
CA ARG A 45 -19.15 24.86 -4.79
C ARG A 45 -19.60 23.99 -3.61
N ILE A 46 -19.83 22.70 -3.86
CA ILE A 46 -20.24 21.70 -2.85
C ILE A 46 -19.15 20.68 -2.55
N TYR A 47 -18.17 20.53 -3.45
CA TYR A 47 -17.00 19.69 -3.26
C TYR A 47 -15.80 20.38 -3.87
N THR A 48 -14.67 20.34 -3.15
CA THR A 48 -13.38 20.80 -3.67
C THR A 48 -12.61 19.57 -4.10
N GLY A 49 -12.09 19.59 -5.33
CA GLY A 49 -11.24 18.55 -5.86
C GLY A 49 -9.98 18.36 -5.03
N TRP A 50 -9.46 17.14 -5.06
CA TRP A 50 -8.30 16.74 -4.28
C TRP A 50 -7.08 16.70 -5.19
N LYS A 51 -5.98 17.28 -4.71
CA LYS A 51 -4.67 17.05 -5.31
C LYS A 51 -4.06 15.82 -4.65
N LEU A 52 -3.98 14.72 -5.39
CA LEU A 52 -3.46 13.48 -4.84
C LEU A 52 -1.95 13.57 -4.58
N ASP A 53 -1.56 13.23 -3.35
CA ASP A 53 -0.17 12.99 -2.99
C ASP A 53 0.16 11.52 -3.24
N PHE A 54 0.86 11.24 -4.33
CA PHE A 54 1.23 9.87 -4.71
C PHE A 54 2.16 9.18 -3.71
N LYS A 55 2.95 9.92 -2.92
CA LYS A 55 3.82 9.32 -1.91
C LYS A 55 2.97 8.78 -0.77
N LYS A 56 2.04 9.59 -0.27
CA LYS A 56 1.09 9.15 0.78
C LYS A 56 0.17 8.04 0.28
N PHE A 57 -0.26 8.12 -0.97
CA PHE A 57 -1.08 7.07 -1.59
C PHE A 57 -0.34 5.72 -1.64
N ARG A 58 0.96 5.70 -1.99
CA ARG A 58 1.75 4.46 -1.98
C ARG A 58 1.94 3.88 -0.57
N ILE A 59 2.13 4.74 0.44
CA ILE A 59 2.18 4.30 1.85
C ILE A 59 0.85 3.64 2.23
N TYR A 60 -0.28 4.30 1.93
CA TYR A 60 -1.60 3.75 2.18
C TYR A 60 -1.83 2.36 1.54
N LEU A 61 -1.38 2.18 0.29
CA LEU A 61 -1.45 0.88 -0.38
C LEU A 61 -0.64 -0.20 0.33
N SER A 62 0.54 0.16 0.83
CA SER A 62 1.37 -0.76 1.61
C SER A 62 0.72 -1.10 2.95
N ASP A 63 0.26 -0.09 3.69
CA ASP A 63 -0.26 -0.26 5.05
C ASP A 63 -1.61 -0.98 5.08
N LYS A 64 -2.51 -0.70 4.13
CA LYS A 64 -3.87 -1.26 4.13
C LYS A 64 -3.99 -2.54 3.33
N PHE A 65 -3.26 -2.64 2.23
CA PHE A 65 -3.41 -3.74 1.28
C PHE A 65 -2.17 -4.62 1.17
N HIS A 66 -1.13 -4.36 1.97
CA HIS A 66 0.14 -5.10 1.95
C HIS A 66 0.78 -5.13 0.56
N VAL A 67 0.54 -4.09 -0.25
CA VAL A 67 1.13 -3.94 -1.58
C VAL A 67 2.63 -3.82 -1.43
N SER A 68 3.34 -4.74 -2.09
CA SER A 68 4.79 -4.81 -2.11
C SER A 68 5.37 -3.92 -3.21
N LYS A 69 4.70 -3.83 -4.37
CA LYS A 69 5.10 -3.02 -5.51
C LYS A 69 3.88 -2.41 -6.20
N ALA A 70 3.93 -1.12 -6.47
CA ALA A 70 2.90 -0.38 -7.20
C ALA A 70 3.51 0.21 -8.48
N PHE A 71 2.85 0.00 -9.61
CA PHE A 71 3.24 0.47 -10.94
C PHE A 71 2.24 1.51 -11.45
#